data_AF-A0A1M3JZ68-F1
#
_entry.id   AF-A0A1M3JZ68-F1
#
_cell.length_a   1.000
_cell.length_b   1.000
_cell.length_c   1.000
_cell.angle_alpha   90.00
_cell.angle_beta   90.00
_cell.angle_gamma   90.00
#
_symmetry.space_group_name_H-M   'P 1'
#
loop_
_entity.id
_entity.type
_entity.pdbx_description
1 polymer ?
#
loop_
_entity_poly.entity_id
_entity_poly.type
_entity_poly.pdbx_seq_one_letter_code
_entity_poly.pdbx_strand_id
1 'polypeptide(L)'
;MFRSLLINNNYSIEYINRQAVASPDAFGLYIPAHCAKGAYELFDLKRKVMLALMHIDRCMDKKMLVAIYIDLHSETYNDYRAFDALSRDVRSGMFTKILLVNVNDFKKDNFLKNSMGKLVSEVSGLEYRGLDEEAFQSYRLPLNFLIGV
;
A
#
# COMPACT_ATOMS: atom_id res chain seq x y z
N MET A 1 -4.98 8.11 -14.66
CA MET A 1 -4.24 7.18 -13.79
C MET A 1 -5.07 6.81 -12.56
N PHE A 2 -5.33 7.70 -11.59
CA PHE A 2 -6.00 7.34 -10.32
C PHE A 2 -7.44 6.83 -10.40
N ARG A 3 -8.21 7.17 -11.44
CA ARG A 3 -9.57 6.63 -11.63
C ARG A 3 -9.58 5.10 -11.88
N SER A 4 -8.47 4.51 -12.35
CA SER A 4 -8.43 3.06 -12.62
C SER A 4 -8.09 2.20 -11.40
N LEU A 5 -7.44 2.75 -10.37
CA LEU A 5 -7.13 2.04 -9.12
C LEU A 5 -8.36 1.71 -8.26
N LEU A 6 -9.48 2.41 -8.49
CA LEU A 6 -10.68 2.38 -7.64
C LEU A 6 -11.84 1.61 -8.28
N ILE A 7 -11.60 0.88 -9.37
CA ILE A 7 -12.64 0.24 -10.17
C ILE A 7 -12.99 -1.14 -9.59
N ASN A 8 -14.17 -1.23 -8.96
CA ASN A 8 -15.05 -2.40 -8.75
C ASN A 8 -14.47 -3.73 -8.20
N ASN A 9 -13.20 -3.81 -7.87
CA ASN A 9 -12.57 -5.04 -7.40
C ASN A 9 -12.08 -4.86 -5.96
N ASN A 10 -12.14 -5.95 -5.19
CA ASN A 10 -11.71 -5.98 -3.80
C ASN A 10 -10.19 -5.86 -3.61
N TYR A 11 -9.44 -5.57 -4.68
CA TYR A 11 -8.00 -5.33 -4.66
C TYR A 11 -7.56 -4.60 -5.94
N SER A 12 -6.40 -3.96 -5.90
CA SER A 12 -5.75 -3.33 -7.05
C SER A 12 -4.22 -3.46 -6.97
N ILE A 13 -3.58 -3.66 -8.10
CA ILE A 13 -2.12 -3.72 -8.24
C ILE A 13 -1.73 -2.84 -9.42
N GLU A 14 -0.83 -1.88 -9.19
CA GLU A 14 -0.32 -1.01 -10.23
C GLU A 14 1.21 -1.00 -10.22
N TYR A 15 1.81 -1.44 -11.31
CA TYR A 15 3.26 -1.39 -11.51
C TYR A 15 3.66 -0.03 -12.08
N ILE A 16 4.48 0.71 -11.33
CA ILE A 16 4.83 2.11 -11.60
C ILE A 16 6.17 2.21 -12.32
N ASN A 17 7.21 1.58 -11.78
CA ASN A 17 8.55 1.66 -12.36
C ASN A 17 9.27 0.30 -12.35
N ARG A 18 9.21 -0.39 -13.49
CA ARG A 18 9.95 -1.64 -13.69
C ARG A 18 11.46 -1.45 -13.82
N GLN A 19 11.94 -0.25 -14.12
CA GLN A 19 13.38 0.01 -14.26
C GLN A 19 14.09 0.05 -12.90
N ALA A 20 13.35 0.30 -11.81
CA ALA A 20 13.88 0.29 -10.46
C ALA A 20 14.00 -1.12 -9.85
N VAL A 21 13.49 -2.16 -10.54
CA VAL A 21 13.52 -3.54 -10.03
C VAL A 21 14.93 -3.96 -9.65
N ALA A 22 15.05 -4.65 -8.52
CA ALA A 22 16.29 -5.14 -7.92
C ALA A 22 17.31 -4.04 -7.53
N SER A 23 16.95 -2.76 -7.63
CA SER A 23 17.73 -1.68 -7.04
C SER A 23 17.73 -1.82 -5.52
N PRO A 24 18.84 -1.52 -4.82
CA PRO A 24 18.90 -1.55 -3.35
C PRO A 24 17.86 -0.67 -2.66
N ASP A 25 17.41 0.38 -3.34
CA ASP A 25 16.41 1.32 -2.82
C ASP A 25 15.01 1.09 -3.37
N ALA A 26 14.83 0.09 -4.24
CA ALA A 26 13.54 -0.29 -4.79
C ALA A 26 12.56 -0.66 -3.67
N PHE A 27 11.32 -0.16 -3.77
CA PHE A 27 10.29 -0.48 -2.79
C PHE A 27 8.90 -0.64 -3.41
N GLY A 28 8.07 -1.45 -2.75
CA GLY A 28 6.64 -1.57 -2.99
C GLY A 28 5.82 -0.81 -1.95
N LEU A 29 4.69 -0.26 -2.34
CA LEU A 29 3.72 0.38 -1.45
C LEU A 29 2.55 -0.58 -1.20
N TYR A 30 2.26 -0.92 0.07
CA TYR A 30 1.12 -1.74 0.44
C TYR A 30 0.10 -0.96 1.28
N ILE A 31 -1.17 -1.05 0.88
CA ILE A 31 -2.29 -0.35 1.51
C ILE A 31 -3.40 -1.36 1.82
N PRO A 32 -3.44 -1.91 3.04
CA PRO A 32 -4.61 -2.61 3.53
C PRO A 32 -5.70 -1.58 3.85
N ALA A 33 -6.87 -1.71 3.24
CA ALA A 33 -8.01 -0.86 3.50
C ALA A 33 -9.22 -1.71 3.88
N HIS A 34 -9.81 -1.37 5.02
CA HIS A 34 -11.13 -1.87 5.37
C HIS A 34 -12.17 -1.16 4.52
N CYS A 35 -13.17 -1.90 4.04
CA CYS A 35 -14.29 -1.38 3.27
C CYS A 35 -15.59 -1.97 3.81
N ALA A 36 -16.25 -1.26 4.73
CA ALA A 36 -17.67 -1.46 4.99
C ALA A 36 -18.49 -0.88 3.82
N LYS A 37 -19.64 -1.47 3.49
CA LYS A 37 -20.47 -0.98 2.36
C LYS A 37 -20.81 0.52 2.50
N GLY A 38 -20.24 1.39 1.66
CA GLY A 38 -20.59 2.81 1.62
C GLY A 38 -19.59 3.75 0.91
N ALA A 39 -20.03 4.99 0.65
CA ALA A 39 -19.23 6.02 -0.03
C ALA A 39 -18.11 6.64 0.83
N TYR A 40 -18.23 6.56 2.16
CA TYR A 40 -17.26 7.12 3.11
C TYR A 40 -15.90 6.38 3.08
N GLU A 41 -15.92 5.07 2.86
CA GLU A 41 -14.71 4.24 2.89
C GLU A 41 -13.88 4.41 1.60
N LEU A 42 -14.53 4.66 0.46
CA LEU A 42 -13.84 5.04 -0.78
C LEU A 42 -13.10 6.37 -0.63
N PHE A 43 -13.66 7.30 0.14
CA PHE A 43 -13.00 8.56 0.47
C PHE A 43 -11.78 8.33 1.36
N ASP A 44 -11.90 7.50 2.38
CA ASP A 44 -10.78 7.18 3.27
C ASP A 44 -9.64 6.43 2.55
N LEU A 45 -9.97 5.45 1.70
CA LEU A 45 -8.98 4.80 0.83
C LEU A 45 -8.26 5.82 -0.06
N LYS A 46 -9.03 6.69 -0.74
CA LYS A 46 -8.45 7.72 -1.61
C LYS A 46 -7.53 8.65 -0.82
N ARG A 47 -7.95 9.06 0.38
CA ARG A 47 -7.15 9.85 1.31
C ARG A 47 -5.86 9.11 1.69
N LYS A 48 -5.92 7.84 2.07
CA LYS A 48 -4.75 7.02 2.43
C LYS A 48 -3.76 6.88 1.28
N VAL A 49 -4.24 6.57 0.08
CA VAL A 49 -3.42 6.50 -1.15
C VAL A 49 -2.70 7.83 -1.38
N MET A 50 -3.44 8.93 -1.31
CA MET A 50 -2.87 10.25 -1.52
C MET A 50 -1.81 10.64 -0.50
N LEU A 51 -2.08 10.41 0.78
CA LEU A 51 -1.16 10.71 1.86
C LEU A 51 0.14 9.91 1.71
N ALA A 52 0.03 8.63 1.37
CA ALA A 52 1.19 7.79 1.08
C ALA A 52 2.03 8.33 -0.09
N LEU A 53 1.38 8.74 -1.17
CA LEU A 53 2.06 9.33 -2.33
C LEU A 53 2.71 10.68 -2.01
N MET A 54 2.05 11.53 -1.23
CA MET A 54 2.65 12.78 -0.75
C MET A 54 3.87 12.54 0.14
N HIS A 55 3.84 11.50 0.98
CA HIS A 55 4.99 11.10 1.76
C HIS A 55 6.14 10.62 0.88
N ILE A 56 5.85 9.75 -0.09
CA ILE A 56 6.85 9.28 -1.05
C ILE A 56 7.48 10.47 -1.79
N ASP A 57 6.67 11.40 -2.29
CA ASP A 57 7.15 12.57 -3.04
C ASP A 57 8.07 13.50 -2.23
N ARG A 58 7.83 13.60 -0.92
CA ARG A 58 8.58 14.51 -0.03
C ARG A 58 9.76 13.88 0.67
N CYS A 59 9.71 12.58 0.95
CA CYS A 59 10.62 11.92 1.88
C CYS A 59 11.38 10.74 1.27
N MET A 60 11.04 10.33 0.04
CA MET A 60 11.62 9.16 -0.63
C MET A 60 11.94 9.48 -2.09
N ASP A 61 12.74 8.64 -2.74
CA ASP A 61 12.89 8.73 -4.19
C ASP A 61 11.71 8.02 -4.87
N LYS A 62 10.77 8.80 -5.40
CA LYS A 62 9.64 8.29 -6.17
C LYS A 62 10.06 7.40 -7.34
N LYS A 63 11.25 7.59 -7.92
CA LYS A 63 11.75 6.72 -8.99
C LYS A 63 12.01 5.30 -8.50
N MET A 64 12.20 5.08 -7.21
CA MET A 64 12.39 3.75 -6.63
C MET A 64 11.08 3.03 -6.28
N LEU A 65 9.92 3.68 -6.44
CA LEU A 65 8.62 3.03 -6.27
C LEU A 65 8.36 2.08 -7.44
N VAL A 66 8.41 0.77 -7.17
CA VAL A 66 8.21 -0.27 -8.19
C VAL A 66 6.72 -0.50 -8.46
N ALA A 67 5.92 -0.66 -7.41
CA ALA A 67 4.51 -0.99 -7.51
C ALA A 67 3.70 -0.56 -6.29
N ILE A 68 2.38 -0.42 -6.48
CA ILE A 68 1.38 -0.12 -5.47
C ILE A 68 0.40 -1.28 -5.39
N TYR A 69 0.14 -1.76 -4.18
CA TYR A 69 -0.70 -2.91 -3.86
C TYR A 69 -1.77 -2.46 -2.87
N ILE A 70 -3.03 -2.67 -3.21
CA ILE A 70 -4.18 -2.24 -2.41
C ILE A 70 -5.10 -3.44 -2.23
N ASP A 71 -5.40 -3.81 -0.99
CA ASP A 71 -6.45 -4.77 -0.66
C ASP A 71 -7.63 -4.05 -0.01
N LEU A 72 -8.84 -4.36 -0.48
CA LEU A 72 -10.10 -3.93 0.11
C LEU A 72 -10.76 -5.14 0.77
N HIS A 73 -10.64 -5.20 2.10
CA HIS A 73 -11.20 -6.28 2.90
C HIS A 73 -12.41 -5.78 3.70
N SER A 74 -13.29 -6.70 4.06
CA SER A 74 -14.46 -6.44 4.91
C SER A 74 -14.67 -7.62 5.85
N GLU A 75 -15.48 -7.43 6.89
CA GLU A 75 -15.86 -8.55 7.79
C GLU A 75 -16.44 -9.77 7.03
N THR A 76 -17.01 -9.55 5.84
CA THR A 76 -17.60 -10.60 5.00
C THR A 76 -16.65 -11.15 3.92
N TYR A 77 -15.50 -10.51 3.69
CA TYR A 77 -14.58 -10.85 2.61
C TYR A 77 -13.16 -10.47 3.00
N ASN A 78 -12.39 -11.49 3.39
CA ASN A 78 -10.97 -11.39 3.67
C ASN A 78 -10.20 -12.01 2.50
N ASP A 79 -9.92 -11.19 1.50
CA ASP A 79 -9.10 -11.58 0.36
C ASP A 79 -7.97 -10.58 0.23
N TYR A 80 -6.75 -11.09 0.26
CA TYR A 80 -5.53 -10.28 0.27
C TYR A 80 -4.73 -10.55 -1.00
N ARG A 81 -5.39 -10.50 -2.17
CA ARG A 81 -4.72 -10.81 -3.45
C ARG A 81 -3.62 -9.84 -3.79
N ALA A 82 -3.73 -8.57 -3.41
CA ALA A 82 -2.65 -7.62 -3.60
C ALA A 82 -1.49 -7.94 -2.67
N PHE A 83 -1.74 -8.38 -1.43
CA PHE A 83 -0.69 -8.92 -0.56
C PHE A 83 -0.04 -10.19 -1.12
N ASP A 84 -0.80 -11.11 -1.70
CA ASP A 84 -0.27 -12.32 -2.33
C ASP A 84 0.61 -11.98 -3.54
N ALA A 85 0.21 -11.00 -4.34
CA ALA A 85 1.03 -10.49 -5.44
C ALA A 85 2.31 -9.81 -4.93
N LEU A 86 2.21 -8.94 -3.93
CA LEU A 86 3.36 -8.33 -3.26
C LEU A 86 4.34 -9.39 -2.76
N SER A 87 3.81 -10.43 -2.10
CA SER A 87 4.62 -11.51 -1.55
C SER A 87 5.32 -12.33 -2.63
N ARG A 88 4.71 -12.50 -3.81
CA ARG A 88 5.37 -13.13 -4.97
C ARG A 88 6.46 -12.23 -5.55
N ASP A 89 6.17 -10.94 -5.69
CA ASP A 89 7.09 -9.98 -6.27
C ASP A 89 8.35 -9.81 -5.40
N VAL A 90 8.18 -9.73 -4.08
CA VAL A 90 9.29 -9.73 -3.10
C VAL A 90 10.11 -11.01 -3.19
N ARG A 91 9.47 -12.19 -3.22
CA ARG A 91 10.19 -13.48 -3.35
C ARG A 91 10.95 -13.61 -4.65
N SER A 92 10.48 -12.98 -5.73
CA SER A 92 11.19 -12.94 -7.01
C SER A 92 12.33 -11.92 -7.06
N GLY A 93 12.53 -11.15 -5.99
CA GLY A 93 13.59 -10.15 -5.90
C GLY A 93 13.25 -8.84 -6.60
N MET A 94 11.96 -8.53 -6.84
CA MET A 94 11.60 -7.25 -7.47
C MET A 94 12.01 -6.05 -6.63
N PHE A 95 11.91 -6.18 -5.32
CA PHE A 95 12.32 -5.20 -4.31
C PHE A 95 12.42 -5.90 -2.95
N THR A 96 13.17 -5.31 -2.02
CA THR A 96 13.34 -5.81 -0.64
C THR A 96 12.86 -4.82 0.41
N LYS A 97 12.20 -3.72 0.00
CA LYS A 97 11.65 -2.72 0.91
C LYS A 97 10.14 -2.57 0.69
N ILE A 98 9.37 -2.53 1.77
CA ILE A 98 7.91 -2.33 1.73
C ILE A 98 7.55 -1.08 2.52
N LEU A 99 6.81 -0.17 1.91
CA LEU A 99 6.13 0.92 2.62
C LEU A 99 4.70 0.48 2.93
N LEU A 100 4.38 0.31 4.21
CA LEU A 100 3.08 -0.15 4.69
C LEU A 100 2.26 1.05 5.19
N VAL A 101 1.10 1.29 4.59
CA VAL A 101 0.19 2.34 5.04
C VAL A 101 -0.73 1.80 6.13
N ASN A 102 -0.95 2.61 7.16
CA ASN A 102 -1.87 2.35 8.26
C ASN A 102 -1.51 1.08 9.05
N VAL A 103 -0.38 1.16 9.77
CA VAL A 103 0.20 0.05 10.54
C VAL A 103 -0.77 -0.39 11.63
N ASN A 104 -1.54 0.54 12.19
CA ASN A 104 -2.51 0.25 13.24
C ASN A 104 -3.58 -0.75 12.78
N ASP A 105 -4.11 -0.58 11.57
CA ASP A 105 -5.09 -1.53 11.04
C ASP A 105 -4.42 -2.83 10.61
N PHE A 106 -3.23 -2.75 10.00
CA PHE A 106 -2.43 -3.94 9.71
C PHE A 106 -2.13 -4.80 10.95
N LYS A 107 -1.83 -4.18 12.10
CA LYS A 107 -1.51 -4.89 13.35
C LYS A 107 -2.71 -5.60 13.97
N LYS A 108 -3.93 -5.12 13.73
CA LYS A 108 -5.17 -5.74 14.22
C LYS A 108 -5.53 -6.99 13.40
N ASP A 109 -5.04 -7.07 12.18
CA ASP A 109 -5.26 -8.19 11.28
C ASP A 109 -4.23 -9.31 11.53
N ASN A 110 -4.67 -10.37 12.21
CA ASN A 110 -3.81 -11.51 12.51
C ASN A 110 -3.33 -12.24 11.26
N PHE A 111 -4.14 -12.29 10.18
CA PHE A 111 -3.74 -12.95 8.95
C PHE A 111 -2.59 -12.19 8.29
N LEU A 112 -2.74 -10.87 8.11
CA LEU A 112 -1.70 -10.04 7.52
C LEU A 112 -0.43 -10.01 8.36
N LYS A 113 -0.55 -9.90 9.69
CA LYS A 113 0.59 -9.94 10.59
C LYS A 113 1.39 -11.24 10.47
N ASN A 114 0.69 -12.37 10.50
CA ASN A 114 1.34 -13.68 10.37
C ASN A 114 1.95 -13.87 8.98
N SER A 115 1.25 -13.43 7.92
CA SER A 115 1.71 -13.56 6.55
C SER A 115 2.95 -12.70 6.25
N MET A 116 2.99 -11.47 6.77
CA MET A 116 4.19 -10.63 6.69
C MET A 116 5.33 -11.19 7.53
N GLY A 117 5.06 -11.68 8.75
CA GLY A 117 6.08 -12.33 9.57
C GLY A 117 6.72 -13.53 8.85
N LYS A 118 5.90 -14.34 8.18
CA LYS A 118 6.36 -15.44 7.33
C LYS A 118 7.19 -14.92 6.16
N LEU A 119 6.72 -13.89 5.44
CA LEU A 119 7.46 -13.32 4.31
C LEU A 119 8.84 -12.79 4.72
N VAL A 120 8.94 -12.10 5.86
CA VAL A 120 10.20 -11.60 6.43
C VAL A 120 11.14 -12.74 6.80
N SER A 121 10.62 -13.86 7.32
CA SER A 121 11.44 -15.04 7.62
C SER A 121 11.97 -15.76 6.38
N GLU A 122 11.24 -15.68 5.27
CA GLU A 122 11.58 -16.35 4.01
C GLU A 122 12.54 -15.55 3.14
N VAL A 123 12.49 -14.22 3.20
CA VAL A 123 13.26 -13.33 2.31
C VAL A 123 14.28 -12.55 3.13
N SER A 124 15.55 -12.95 2.98
CA SER A 124 16.67 -12.28 3.65
C SER A 124 16.79 -10.82 3.20
N GLY A 125 16.98 -9.91 4.17
CA GLY A 125 17.11 -8.48 3.90
C GLY A 125 15.80 -7.77 3.55
N LEU A 126 14.63 -8.43 3.73
CA LEU A 126 13.34 -7.75 3.60
C LEU A 126 13.12 -6.78 4.75
N GLU A 127 12.94 -5.51 4.39
CA GLU A 127 12.58 -4.43 5.30
C GLU A 127 11.15 -3.98 5.02
N TYR A 128 10.40 -3.67 6.07
CA TYR A 128 9.13 -2.94 5.92
C TYR A 128 9.07 -1.78 6.91
N ARG A 129 8.55 -0.65 6.43
CA ARG A 129 8.35 0.56 7.23
C ARG A 129 6.89 0.94 7.24
N GLY A 130 6.41 1.23 8.43
CA GLY A 130 5.06 1.70 8.66
C GLY A 130 4.87 3.20 8.45
N LEU A 131 3.73 3.57 7.89
CA LEU A 131 3.23 4.93 7.74
C LEU A 131 1.88 5.04 8.46
N ASP A 132 1.88 5.65 9.64
CA ASP A 132 0.67 5.87 10.43
C ASP A 132 0.03 7.23 10.15
N GLU A 133 -1.25 7.38 10.48
CA GLU A 133 -1.97 8.64 10.28
C GLU A 133 -1.32 9.85 10.96
N GLU A 134 -0.64 9.63 12.08
CA GLU A 134 0.15 10.65 12.78
C GLU A 134 1.31 11.17 11.92
N ALA A 135 1.95 10.29 11.15
CA ALA A 135 2.99 10.69 10.20
C ALA A 135 2.44 11.59 9.08
N PHE A 136 1.12 11.59 8.89
CA PHE A 136 0.46 12.40 7.88
C PHE A 136 -0.14 13.73 8.37
N GLN A 137 -0.12 14.04 9.67
CA GLN A 137 -0.79 15.23 10.23
C GLN A 137 -0.23 16.56 9.72
N SER A 138 1.01 16.58 9.21
CA SER A 138 1.62 17.78 8.60
C SER A 138 1.27 17.97 7.11
N TYR A 139 0.65 16.98 6.46
CA TYR A 139 0.28 17.06 5.05
C TYR A 139 -1.08 17.76 4.88
N ARG A 140 -1.06 18.96 4.32
CA ARG A 140 -2.27 19.61 3.80
C ARG A 140 -2.69 18.93 2.50
N LEU A 141 -3.73 18.10 2.54
CA LEU A 141 -4.36 17.55 1.34
C LEU A 141 -5.07 18.68 0.59
N PRO A 142 -4.75 18.91 -0.69
CA PRO A 142 -5.46 19.94 -1.46
C PRO A 142 -6.93 19.53 -1.64
N LEU A 143 -7.86 20.46 -1.39
CA LEU A 143 -9.32 20.23 -1.35
C LEU A 143 -9.86 19.58 -2.63
N ASN A 144 -9.35 19.95 -3.80
CA ASN A 144 -9.73 19.40 -5.10
C ASN A 144 -9.59 17.86 -5.16
N PHE A 145 -8.61 17.29 -4.47
CA PHE A 145 -8.45 15.86 -4.44
C PHE A 145 -9.44 15.13 -3.54
N LEU A 146 -9.97 15.79 -2.52
CA LEU A 146 -11.00 15.22 -1.63
C LEU A 146 -12.37 15.19 -2.34
N ILE A 147 -12.64 16.18 -3.20
CA ILE A 147 -13.97 16.41 -3.77
C ILE A 147 -14.11 15.78 -5.18
N GLY A 148 -13.02 15.33 -5.82
CA GLY A 148 -13.09 14.57 -7.07
C GLY A 148 -13.54 15.38 -8.29
N VAL A 149 -13.37 16.71 -8.24
CA VAL A 149 -13.68 17.66 -9.30
C VAL A 149 -12.46 17.87 -10.20
#